data_AF-A0A353C5I4-F1
#
_entry.id   AF-A0A353C5I4-F1
#
_cell.length_a   1.000
_cell.length_b   1.000
_cell.length_c   1.000
_cell.angle_alpha   90.00
_cell.angle_beta   90.00
_cell.angle_gamma   90.00
#
_symmetry.space_group_name_H-M   'P 1'
#
loop_
_entity.id
_entity.type
_entity.pdbx_description
1 polymer ?
#
loop_
_entity_poly.entity_id
_entity_poly.type
_entity_poly.pdbx_seq_one_letter_code
_entity_poly.pdbx_strand_id
1 'polypeptide(L)'
;MGYVAVKGGTVAVENAEKLAKYFRLKGRSPVLKVEQIRDQLRFMVDRAMSEGSIYAPDLAAIAVKQAEGDPMEAAFILRAYRSTQPRDFYSLVGDTRQMRVIRRISATF
;
A
#
# COMPACT_ATOMS: atom_id res chain seq x y z
N MET A 1 -16.68 -25.36 40.93
CA MET A 1 -16.94 -25.22 39.47
C MET A 1 -15.63 -24.82 38.81
N GLY A 2 -15.10 -25.66 37.91
CA GLY A 2 -13.86 -25.37 37.19
C GLY A 2 -14.13 -24.66 35.86
N TYR A 3 -13.16 -23.86 35.39
CA TYR A 3 -13.16 -23.32 34.04
C TYR A 3 -12.57 -24.34 33.07
N VAL A 4 -13.10 -24.39 31.84
CA VAL A 4 -12.62 -25.27 30.77
C VAL A 4 -12.18 -24.40 29.59
N ALA A 5 -11.05 -24.74 28.98
CA ALA A 5 -10.56 -24.04 27.80
C ALA A 5 -11.53 -24.27 26.61
N VAL A 6 -11.93 -23.17 25.97
CA VAL A 6 -12.76 -23.18 24.75
C VAL A 6 -12.02 -22.51 23.60
N LYS A 7 -12.29 -22.95 22.37
CA LYS A 7 -11.75 -22.32 21.15
C LYS A 7 -12.70 -21.25 20.66
N GLY A 8 -12.20 -20.02 20.49
CA GLY A 8 -12.95 -18.90 19.91
C GLY A 8 -12.13 -17.96 19.04
N GLY A 9 -10.81 -18.18 18.94
CA GLY A 9 -9.88 -17.26 18.27
C GLY A 9 -10.20 -17.00 16.80
N THR A 10 -10.47 -18.05 16.02
CA THR A 10 -10.83 -17.92 14.59
C THR A 10 -12.06 -17.05 14.39
N VAL A 11 -13.12 -17.31 15.16
CA VAL A 11 -14.36 -16.54 15.10
C VAL A 11 -14.12 -15.09 15.53
N ALA A 12 -13.24 -14.85 16.51
CA ALA A 12 -12.88 -13.50 16.93
C ALA A 12 -12.14 -12.74 15.82
N VAL A 13 -11.18 -13.37 15.13
CA VAL A 13 -10.43 -12.78 14.01
C VAL A 13 -11.37 -12.45 12.84
N GLU A 14 -12.24 -13.38 12.44
CA GLU A 14 -13.21 -13.14 11.36
C GLU A 14 -14.16 -11.97 11.66
N ASN A 15 -14.58 -11.82 12.92
CA ASN A 15 -15.42 -10.68 13.31
C ASN A 15 -14.62 -9.37 13.37
N ALA A 16 -13.35 -9.41 13.76
CA ALA A 16 -12.46 -8.25 13.72
C ALA A 16 -12.25 -7.74 12.28
N GLU A 17 -12.07 -8.63 11.31
CA GLU A 17 -11.96 -8.26 9.89
C GLU A 17 -13.25 -7.61 9.35
N LYS A 18 -14.42 -8.18 9.69
CA LYS A 18 -15.72 -7.59 9.36
C LYS A 18 -15.87 -6.20 9.97
N LEU A 19 -15.44 -6.02 11.21
CA LEU A 19 -15.50 -4.75 11.92
C LEU A 19 -14.59 -3.70 11.27
N ALA A 20 -13.36 -4.05 10.92
CA ALA A 20 -12.44 -3.17 10.19
C ALA A 20 -13.06 -2.72 8.86
N LYS A 21 -13.57 -3.67 8.05
CA LYS A 21 -14.27 -3.37 6.79
C LYS A 21 -15.49 -2.47 6.98
N TYR A 22 -16.26 -2.68 8.06
CA TYR A 22 -17.38 -1.83 8.41
C TYR A 22 -16.92 -0.40 8.70
N PHE A 23 -15.90 -0.21 9.55
CA PHE A 23 -15.39 1.13 9.85
C PHE A 23 -14.86 1.86 8.62
N ARG A 24 -14.20 1.14 7.70
CA ARG A 24 -13.74 1.68 6.41
C ARG A 24 -14.88 2.21 5.53
N LEU A 25 -16.05 1.57 5.57
CA LEU A 25 -17.12 1.76 4.57
C LEU A 25 -18.43 2.34 5.15
N LYS A 26 -18.58 2.50 6.46
CA LYS A 26 -19.83 2.96 7.11
C LYS A 26 -20.22 4.40 6.80
N GLY A 27 -19.30 5.20 6.25
CA GLY A 27 -19.56 6.60 5.88
C GLY A 27 -20.52 6.72 4.69
N ARG A 28 -21.01 7.95 4.42
CA ARG A 28 -21.88 8.23 3.27
C ARG A 28 -21.11 8.61 2.00
N SER A 29 -19.81 8.88 2.12
CA SER A 29 -18.97 9.24 0.98
C SER A 29 -18.87 8.07 0.00
N PRO A 30 -18.81 8.33 -1.32
CA PRO A 30 -18.54 7.30 -2.30
C PRO A 30 -17.22 6.57 -2.02
N VAL A 31 -17.18 5.27 -2.34
CA VAL A 31 -15.95 4.48 -2.22
C VAL A 31 -14.88 5.05 -3.17
N LEU A 32 -13.69 5.32 -2.63
CA LEU A 32 -12.55 5.78 -3.42
C LEU A 32 -12.22 4.76 -4.53
N LYS A 33 -12.14 5.23 -5.76
CA LYS A 33 -11.63 4.45 -6.89
C LYS A 33 -10.10 4.42 -6.85
N VAL A 34 -9.51 3.38 -7.45
CA VAL A 34 -8.06 3.19 -7.44
C VAL A 34 -7.37 4.32 -8.20
N GLU A 35 -7.95 4.76 -9.31
CA GLU A 35 -7.45 5.85 -10.15
C GLU A 35 -7.46 7.18 -9.38
N GLN A 36 -8.47 7.42 -8.55
CA GLN A 36 -8.51 8.62 -7.71
C GLN A 36 -7.34 8.65 -6.72
N ILE A 37 -7.00 7.52 -6.12
CA ILE A 37 -5.87 7.42 -5.19
C ILE A 37 -4.55 7.58 -5.94
N ARG A 38 -4.40 6.87 -7.07
CA ARG A 38 -3.21 6.94 -7.93
C ARG A 38 -2.92 8.37 -8.39
N ASP A 39 -3.96 9.06 -8.87
CA ASP A 39 -3.80 10.34 -9.57
C ASP A 39 -3.79 11.54 -8.60
N GLN A 40 -4.57 11.48 -7.51
CA GLN A 40 -4.78 12.61 -6.61
C GLN A 40 -3.96 12.51 -5.31
N LEU A 41 -3.56 11.31 -4.90
CA LEU A 41 -2.77 11.06 -3.68
C LEU A 41 -1.34 10.61 -4.02
N ARG A 42 -0.76 11.17 -5.08
CA ARG A 42 0.54 10.75 -5.65
C ARG A 42 1.66 10.59 -4.63
N PHE A 43 1.78 11.47 -3.63
CA PHE A 43 2.85 11.36 -2.63
C PHE A 43 2.70 10.14 -1.71
N MET A 44 1.48 9.73 -1.41
CA MET A 44 1.22 8.53 -0.62
C MET A 44 1.52 7.27 -1.44
N VAL A 45 1.17 7.29 -2.72
CA VAL A 45 1.48 6.23 -3.68
C VAL A 45 2.99 6.10 -3.89
N ASP A 46 3.69 7.23 -4.09
CA ASP A 46 5.15 7.28 -4.23
C ASP A 46 5.85 6.74 -2.98
N ARG A 47 5.37 7.11 -1.79
CA ARG A 47 5.90 6.61 -0.51
C ARG A 47 5.69 5.11 -0.37
N ALA A 48 4.49 4.61 -0.66
CA ALA A 48 4.19 3.17 -0.62
C ALA A 48 5.07 2.39 -1.59
N MET A 49 5.25 2.86 -2.84
CA MET A 49 6.16 2.23 -3.81
C MET A 49 7.61 2.21 -3.33
N SER A 50 8.08 3.34 -2.76
CA SER A 50 9.45 3.50 -2.28
C SER A 50 9.75 2.55 -1.11
N GLU A 51 8.88 2.51 -0.10
CA GLU A 51 9.05 1.66 1.08
C GLU A 51 8.71 0.18 0.78
N GLY A 52 7.81 -0.09 -0.17
CA GLY A 52 7.43 -1.41 -0.64
C GLY A 52 8.42 -2.05 -1.62
N SER A 53 9.45 -1.31 -2.06
CA SER A 53 10.50 -1.76 -2.98
C SER A 53 9.98 -2.30 -4.31
N ILE A 54 8.90 -1.71 -4.84
CA ILE A 54 8.30 -2.06 -6.14
C ILE A 54 7.74 -0.81 -6.82
N TYR A 55 8.13 -0.59 -8.07
CA TYR A 55 7.55 0.48 -8.89
C TYR A 55 6.32 -0.05 -9.63
N ALA A 56 5.14 0.15 -9.04
CA ALA A 56 3.85 -0.26 -9.62
C ALA A 56 2.73 0.66 -9.10
N PRO A 57 2.44 1.80 -9.78
CA PRO A 57 1.52 2.82 -9.27
C PRO A 57 0.11 2.32 -8.98
N ASP A 58 -0.46 1.46 -9.84
CA ASP A 58 -1.81 0.91 -9.63
C ASP A 58 -1.86 -0.04 -8.42
N LEU A 59 -0.83 -0.89 -8.25
CA LEU A 59 -0.75 -1.78 -7.09
C LEU A 59 -0.54 -1.00 -5.79
N ALA A 60 0.26 0.05 -5.82
CA ALA A 60 0.46 0.92 -4.67
C ALA A 60 -0.83 1.67 -4.31
N ALA A 61 -1.60 2.15 -5.29
CA ALA A 61 -2.91 2.73 -5.03
C ALA A 61 -3.91 1.73 -4.44
N ILE A 62 -3.88 0.47 -4.88
CA ILE A 62 -4.68 -0.61 -4.27
C ILE A 62 -4.25 -0.87 -2.82
N ALA A 63 -2.95 -0.95 -2.55
CA ALA A 63 -2.42 -1.17 -1.20
C ALA A 63 -2.79 -0.01 -0.27
N VAL A 64 -2.65 1.24 -0.72
CA VAL A 64 -3.08 2.44 0.00
C VAL A 64 -4.58 2.40 0.29
N LYS A 65 -5.40 2.00 -0.68
CA LYS A 65 -6.85 1.83 -0.50
C LYS A 65 -7.18 0.77 0.55
N GLN A 66 -6.45 -0.35 0.53
CA GLN A 66 -6.66 -1.46 1.46
C GLN A 66 -6.25 -1.08 2.88
N ALA A 67 -5.14 -0.36 3.03
CA ALA A 67 -4.57 0.13 4.28
C ALA A 67 -5.28 1.38 4.84
N GLU A 68 -6.40 1.82 4.25
CA GLU A 68 -7.14 3.02 4.68
C GLU A 68 -6.28 4.30 4.69
N GLY A 69 -5.25 4.35 3.85
CA GLY A 69 -4.30 5.44 3.80
C GLY A 69 -3.09 5.32 4.74
N ASP A 70 -2.98 4.25 5.53
CA ASP A 70 -1.78 3.99 6.35
C ASP A 70 -0.59 3.64 5.43
N PRO A 71 0.48 4.47 5.41
CA PRO A 71 1.62 4.25 4.52
C PRO A 71 2.48 3.05 4.92
N MET A 72 2.58 2.75 6.22
CA MET A 72 3.39 1.62 6.72
C MET A 72 2.73 0.30 6.34
N GLU A 73 1.42 0.21 6.52
CA GLU A 73 0.64 -0.97 6.15
C GLU A 73 0.58 -1.12 4.63
N ALA A 74 0.40 -0.04 3.87
CA ALA A 74 0.43 -0.10 2.40
C ALA A 74 1.79 -0.62 1.89
N ALA A 75 2.90 -0.14 2.45
CA ALA A 75 4.23 -0.63 2.12
C ALA A 75 4.42 -2.10 2.51
N PHE A 76 3.88 -2.54 3.65
CA PHE A 76 3.91 -3.93 4.09
C PHE A 76 3.15 -4.84 3.12
N ILE A 77 1.93 -4.47 2.72
CA ILE A 77 1.12 -5.20 1.72
C ILE A 77 1.90 -5.33 0.40
N LEU A 78 2.50 -4.24 -0.09
CA LEU A 78 3.30 -4.28 -1.33
C LEU A 78 4.51 -5.20 -1.22
N ARG A 79 5.20 -5.17 -0.08
CA ARG A 79 6.38 -6.03 0.15
C ARG A 79 5.99 -7.50 0.22
N ALA A 80 4.85 -7.81 0.84
CA ALA A 80 4.27 -9.15 0.85
C ALA A 80 3.94 -9.60 -0.57
N TYR A 81 3.23 -8.77 -1.35
CA TYR A 81 2.92 -9.07 -2.76
C TYR A 81 4.19 -9.31 -3.59
N ARG A 82 5.20 -8.44 -3.48
CA ARG A 82 6.48 -8.58 -4.19
C ARG A 82 7.15 -9.92 -3.92
N SER A 83 7.03 -10.48 -2.72
CA SER A 83 7.62 -11.79 -2.38
C SER A 83 6.96 -12.97 -3.10
N THR A 84 5.74 -12.78 -3.61
CA THR A 84 5.01 -13.80 -4.39
C THR A 84 5.36 -13.79 -5.88
N GLN A 85 6.10 -12.78 -6.34
CA GLN A 85 6.40 -12.58 -7.76
C GLN A 85 7.77 -13.19 -8.12
N PRO A 86 7.90 -13.83 -9.30
CA PRO A 86 9.20 -14.27 -9.79
C PRO A 86 10.09 -13.07 -10.14
N ARG A 87 11.40 -13.30 -10.16
CA ARG A 87 12.39 -12.30 -10.58
C ARG A 87 12.92 -12.68 -11.96
N ASP A 88 12.21 -12.24 -12.99
CA ASP A 88 12.50 -12.66 -14.37
C ASP A 88 13.71 -11.94 -14.97
N PHE A 89 13.97 -10.69 -14.57
CA PHE A 89 14.99 -9.84 -15.18
C PHE A 89 15.73 -8.94 -14.18
N TYR A 90 16.82 -8.35 -14.66
CA TYR A 90 17.59 -7.31 -13.99
C TYR A 90 17.70 -6.10 -14.92
N SER A 91 17.54 -4.89 -14.37
CA SER A 91 17.76 -3.68 -15.13
C SER A 91 19.26 -3.33 -15.20
N LEU A 92 19.62 -2.56 -16.22
CA LEU A 92 20.90 -1.85 -16.23
C LEU A 92 20.82 -0.64 -15.29
N VAL A 93 21.98 -0.10 -14.90
CA VAL A 93 22.05 1.14 -14.12
C VAL A 93 21.55 2.30 -14.98
N GLY A 94 20.63 3.11 -14.45
CA GLY A 94 20.11 4.27 -15.17
C GLY A 94 21.13 5.43 -15.22
N ASP A 95 21.27 6.06 -16.39
CA ASP A 95 22.09 7.28 -16.54
C ASP A 95 21.27 8.53 -16.21
N THR A 96 21.45 9.08 -15.01
CA THR A 96 20.74 10.28 -14.56
C THR A 96 21.13 11.55 -15.30
N ARG A 97 22.23 11.57 -16.08
CA ARG A 97 22.63 12.72 -16.91
C ARG A 97 21.71 12.92 -18.10
N GLN A 98 21.05 11.84 -18.56
CA GLN A 98 20.11 11.84 -19.68
C GLN A 98 18.64 11.80 -19.21
N MET A 99 18.38 12.04 -17.91
CA MET A 99 17.02 11.97 -17.38
C MET A 99 16.15 13.11 -17.91
N ARG A 100 14.86 12.83 -18.17
CA ARG A 100 13.88 13.88 -18.42
C ARG A 100 13.64 14.67 -17.13
N VAL A 101 14.17 15.88 -17.07
CA VAL A 101 14.07 16.73 -15.88
C VAL A 101 12.64 17.25 -15.70
N ILE A 102 12.01 16.91 -14.56
CA ILE A 102 10.72 17.48 -14.13
C ILE A 102 10.95 18.65 -13.15
N ARG A 103 11.94 18.51 -12.26
CA ARG A 103 12.34 19.54 -11.30
C ARG A 103 13.84 19.42 -11.05
N ARG A 104 14.57 20.54 -11.13
CA ARG A 104 15.99 20.64 -10.77
C ARG A 104 16.18 21.89 -9.92
N ILE A 105 16.74 21.71 -8.72
CA ILE A 105 17.05 22.78 -7.77
C ILE A 105 18.49 22.58 -7.28
N SER A 106 19.21 23.66 -7.04
CA SER A 106 20.54 23.67 -6.42
C SER A 106 20.47 24.62 -5.23
N ALA A 107 20.94 24.18 -4.06
CA ALA A 107 21.02 25.06 -2.88
C ALA A 107 22.34 25.85 -2.85
N THR A 108 23.30 25.49 -3.70
CA THR A 108 24.68 25.98 -3.65
C THR A 108 24.95 27.14 -4.60
N PHE A 109 24.12 27.31 -5.64
CA PHE A 109 24.18 28.37 -6.66
C PHE A 109 22.78 28.80 -7.05
#